data_AF-A0A2X1Q1S4-F1
#
_entry.id   AF-A0A2X1Q1S4-F1
#
_cell.length_a   1.000
_cell.length_b   1.000
_cell.length_c   1.000
_cell.angle_alpha   90.00
_cell.angle_beta   90.00
_cell.angle_gamma   90.00
#
_symmetry.space_group_name_H-M   'P 1'
#
loop_
_entity.id
_entity.type
_entity.pdbx_description
1 polymer ?
#
loop_
_entity_poly.entity_id
_entity_poly.type
_entity_poly.pdbx_seq_one_letter_code
_entity_poly.pdbx_strand_id
1 'polypeptide(L)'
;MQDKEPDEFRESTSIFQIWLRFRQNTIALFSFYLLIALIFTALFASYLAPYADNRQFIGQELMPPSWVDRGKIAFFFGTDDLGRDILKSF
;
A
#
# COMPACT_ATOMS: atom_id res chain seq x y z
N MET A 1 39.94 -35.47 7.69
CA MET A 1 38.51 -35.10 7.62
C MET A 1 38.18 -34.64 9.02
N GLN A 2 37.83 -33.36 9.20
CA GLN A 2 37.66 -32.77 10.52
C GLN A 2 36.26 -33.13 11.00
N ASP A 3 36.17 -34.09 11.91
CA ASP A 3 34.91 -34.57 12.48
C ASP A 3 34.44 -33.49 13.46
N LYS A 4 33.64 -32.55 12.94
CA LYS A 4 33.00 -31.51 13.76
C LYS A 4 31.98 -32.18 14.67
N GLU A 5 32.14 -31.98 15.97
CA GLU A 5 31.23 -32.44 17.02
C GLU A 5 29.77 -32.08 16.67
N PRO A 6 28.79 -32.99 16.86
CA PRO A 6 27.39 -32.76 16.49
C PRO A 6 26.74 -31.59 17.25
N ASP A 7 27.39 -31.13 18.32
CA ASP A 7 26.94 -30.02 19.16
C ASP A 7 27.27 -28.65 18.54
N GLU A 8 28.27 -28.56 17.66
CA GLU A 8 28.60 -27.34 16.90
C GLU A 8 27.50 -27.00 15.88
N PHE A 9 26.73 -28.00 15.43
CA PHE A 9 25.55 -27.79 14.57
C PHE A 9 24.36 -27.16 15.32
N ARG A 10 24.43 -27.08 16.65
CA ARG A 10 23.42 -26.43 17.51
C ARG A 10 23.86 -25.04 17.94
N GLU A 11 24.60 -24.33 17.09
CA GLU A 11 24.65 -22.86 17.14
C GLU A 11 23.24 -22.31 16.85
N SER A 12 22.32 -22.47 17.80
CA SER A 12 21.05 -21.78 17.83
C SER A 12 21.39 -20.31 18.06
N THR A 13 21.68 -19.59 16.98
CA THR A 13 21.88 -18.15 17.06
C THR A 13 20.58 -17.59 17.63
N SER A 14 20.62 -17.18 18.89
CA SER A 14 19.43 -16.74 19.60
C SER A 14 18.79 -15.60 18.81
N ILE A 15 17.46 -15.58 18.71
CA ILE A 15 16.70 -14.54 17.99
C ILE A 15 17.14 -13.14 18.47
N PHE A 16 17.53 -13.03 19.74
CA PHE A 16 18.13 -11.84 20.32
C PHE A 16 19.44 -11.39 19.64
N GLN A 17 20.35 -12.33 19.35
CA GLN A 17 21.61 -12.01 18.66
C GLN A 17 21.38 -11.60 17.21
N ILE A 18 20.41 -12.23 16.54
CA ILE A 18 20.00 -11.84 15.18
C ILE A 18 19.47 -10.41 15.20
N TRP A 19 18.61 -10.08 16.17
CA TRP A 19 18.06 -8.72 16.34
C TRP A 19 19.14 -7.67 16.65
N LEU A 20 20.11 -8.03 17.50
CA LEU A 20 21.21 -7.12 17.85
C LEU A 20 22.07 -6.78 16.63
N ARG A 21 22.41 -7.78 15.80
CA ARG A 21 23.13 -7.58 14.54
C ARG A 21 22.28 -6.80 13.53
N PHE A 22 20.99 -7.10 13.44
CA PHE A 22 20.06 -6.42 12.55
C PHE A 22 19.97 -4.92 12.85
N ARG A 23 19.90 -4.53 14.13
CA ARG A 23 19.83 -3.12 14.57
C ARG A 23 21.10 -2.32 14.29
N GLN A 24 22.23 -2.96 14.01
CA GLN A 24 23.47 -2.25 13.66
C GLN A 24 23.41 -1.67 12.24
N ASN A 25 22.55 -2.21 11.37
CA ASN A 25 22.39 -1.74 10.01
C ASN A 25 21.23 -0.72 9.91
N THR A 26 21.58 0.55 9.70
CA THR A 26 20.62 1.66 9.58
C THR A 26 19.70 1.52 8.37
N ILE A 27 20.20 0.99 7.25
CA ILE A 27 19.40 0.75 6.03
C ILE A 27 18.37 -0.36 6.29
N ALA A 28 18.81 -1.46 6.91
CA ALA A 28 17.91 -2.58 7.25
C ALA A 28 16.80 -2.14 8.21
N LEU A 29 17.13 -1.31 9.21
CA LEU A 29 16.15 -0.72 10.12
C LEU A 29 15.18 0.21 9.38
N PHE A 30 15.68 1.07 8.50
CA PHE A 30 14.84 1.98 7.72
C PHE A 30 13.82 1.20 6.88
N SER A 31 14.27 0.19 6.13
CA SER A 31 13.39 -0.67 5.34
C SER A 31 12.38 -1.43 6.21
N PHE A 32 12.77 -1.89 7.39
CA PHE A 32 11.87 -2.54 8.33
C PHE A 32 10.77 -1.59 8.84
N TYR A 33 11.13 -0.37 9.23
CA TYR A 33 10.14 0.62 9.65
C TYR A 33 9.24 1.06 8.49
N LEU A 34 9.78 1.21 7.29
CA LEU A 34 9.00 1.52 6.10
C LEU A 34 7.99 0.41 5.78
N LEU A 35 8.41 -0.86 5.85
CA LEU A 35 7.54 -2.01 5.67
C LEU A 35 6.41 -2.02 6.71
N ILE A 36 6.76 -1.80 7.98
CA ILE A 36 5.78 -1.68 9.06
C ILE A 36 4.79 -0.55 8.74
N ALA A 37 5.27 0.63 8.36
CA ALA A 37 4.41 1.75 8.00
C ALA A 37 3.46 1.42 6.85
N LEU A 38 3.92 0.71 5.82
CA LEU A 38 3.06 0.25 4.71
C LEU A 38 2.00 -0.74 5.18
N ILE A 39 2.36 -1.70 6.05
CA ILE A 39 1.41 -2.64 6.63
C ILE A 39 0.35 -1.89 7.45
N PHE A 40 0.78 -0.91 8.26
CA PHE A 40 -0.14 -0.04 8.98
C PHE A 40 -1.07 0.70 8.01
N THR A 41 -0.54 1.33 6.98
CA THR A 41 -1.38 1.99 5.96
C THR A 41 -2.38 1.03 5.33
N ALA A 42 -2.00 -0.23 5.06
CA ALA A 42 -2.91 -1.23 4.51
C ALA A 42 -3.99 -1.67 5.49
N LEU A 43 -3.65 -1.90 6.76
CA LEU A 43 -4.61 -2.27 7.81
C LEU A 43 -5.59 -1.13 8.13
N PHE A 44 -5.10 0.10 8.10
CA PHE A 44 -5.91 1.31 8.32
C PHE A 44 -6.43 1.91 7.02
N ALA A 45 -6.26 1.23 5.88
CA ALA A 45 -6.69 1.73 4.57
C ALA A 45 -8.20 1.99 4.55
N SER A 46 -9.00 1.13 5.18
CA SER A 46 -10.46 1.32 5.28
C SER A 46 -10.86 2.55 6.09
N TYR A 47 -10.00 3.02 7.00
CA TYR A 47 -10.25 4.25 7.78
C TYR A 47 -9.73 5.49 7.04
N LEU A 48 -8.63 5.37 6.32
CA LEU A 48 -8.02 6.44 5.52
C LEU A 48 -8.77 6.69 4.20
N ALA A 49 -9.31 5.64 3.59
CA ALA A 49 -10.10 5.68 2.36
C ALA A 49 -11.49 5.06 2.63
N PRO A 50 -12.42 5.82 3.23
CA PRO A 50 -13.78 5.35 3.53
C PRO A 50 -14.64 5.11 2.28
N TYR A 51 -14.17 5.54 1.09
CA TYR A 51 -14.89 5.37 -0.17
C TYR A 51 -14.13 4.41 -1.08
N ALA A 52 -14.78 3.31 -1.42
CA ALA A 52 -14.28 2.38 -2.42
C ALA A 52 -14.28 3.07 -3.80
N ASP A 53 -13.14 2.96 -4.48
CA ASP A 53 -12.85 3.55 -5.79
C ASP A 53 -13.67 2.94 -6.95
N ASN A 54 -14.58 2.03 -6.62
CA ASN A 54 -15.35 1.21 -7.57
C ASN A 54 -16.81 1.68 -7.72
N ARG A 55 -17.14 2.90 -7.26
CA ARG A 55 -18.47 3.49 -7.46
C ARG A 55 -18.61 3.91 -8.93
N GLN A 56 -19.04 2.97 -9.75
CA GLN A 56 -19.32 3.16 -11.16
C GLN A 56 -20.72 3.78 -11.33
N PHE A 57 -20.80 4.97 -11.93
CA PHE A 57 -22.09 5.61 -12.23
C PHE A 57 -22.57 5.17 -13.60
N ILE A 58 -23.27 4.03 -13.65
CA ILE A 58 -23.83 3.46 -14.88
C ILE A 58 -24.78 4.48 -15.55
N GLY A 59 -24.56 4.73 -16.84
CA GLY A 59 -25.31 5.72 -17.63
C GLY A 59 -24.81 7.15 -17.45
N GLN A 60 -23.67 7.34 -16.81
CA GLN A 60 -22.93 8.60 -16.73
C GLN A 60 -21.53 8.41 -17.32
N GLU A 61 -21.36 7.59 -18.36
CA GLU A 61 -20.09 7.45 -19.08
C GLU A 61 -19.84 8.68 -19.97
N LEU A 62 -18.57 9.06 -20.14
CA LEU A 62 -18.16 10.15 -21.04
C LEU A 62 -18.88 11.48 -20.77
N MET A 63 -19.17 11.78 -19.49
CA MET A 63 -19.76 13.07 -19.16
C MET A 63 -18.76 14.17 -19.39
N PRO A 64 -19.18 15.27 -20.06
CA PRO A 64 -18.31 16.41 -20.22
C PRO A 64 -18.09 17.10 -18.86
N PRO A 65 -17.01 17.87 -18.72
CA PRO A 65 -16.73 18.60 -17.49
C PRO A 65 -17.85 19.60 -17.16
N SER A 66 -17.94 19.99 -15.89
CA SER A 66 -19.11 20.71 -15.37
C SER A 66 -19.36 22.08 -16.00
N TRP A 67 -18.40 22.62 -16.74
CA TRP A 67 -18.49 23.92 -17.45
C TRP A 67 -18.97 23.80 -18.90
N VAL A 68 -19.33 22.61 -19.37
CA VAL A 68 -19.86 22.35 -20.72
C VAL A 68 -21.34 21.94 -20.61
N ASP A 69 -22.11 22.18 -21.68
CA ASP A 69 -23.50 21.75 -21.75
C ASP A 69 -23.66 20.25 -21.40
N ARG A 70 -24.63 19.96 -20.54
CA ARG A 70 -24.90 18.62 -19.96
C ARG A 70 -23.86 18.10 -18.96
N GLY A 71 -22.87 18.91 -18.58
CA GLY A 71 -21.95 18.62 -17.47
C GLY A 71 -22.66 18.70 -16.11
N LYS A 72 -22.18 17.93 -15.13
CA LYS A 72 -22.72 17.94 -13.76
C LYS A 72 -21.65 18.38 -12.78
N ILE A 73 -22.01 19.22 -11.81
CA ILE A 73 -21.11 19.66 -10.72
C ILE A 73 -20.59 18.47 -9.89
N ALA A 74 -21.37 17.38 -9.84
CA ALA A 74 -20.95 16.12 -9.23
C ALA A 74 -19.71 15.48 -9.90
N PHE A 75 -19.42 15.82 -11.16
CA PHE A 75 -18.28 15.35 -11.94
C PHE A 75 -17.52 16.56 -12.49
N PHE A 76 -16.69 17.19 -11.64
CA PHE A 76 -16.06 18.47 -11.97
C PHE A 76 -15.27 18.42 -13.28
N PHE A 77 -14.45 17.38 -13.47
CA PHE A 77 -13.70 17.14 -14.70
C PHE A 77 -14.41 16.21 -15.70
N GLY A 78 -15.63 15.76 -15.39
CA GLY A 78 -16.33 14.75 -16.16
C GLY A 78 -16.03 13.33 -15.69
N THR A 79 -16.45 12.35 -16.49
CA THR A 79 -16.32 10.92 -16.19
C THR A 79 -15.61 10.16 -17.30
N ASP A 80 -14.97 9.06 -16.96
CA ASP A 80 -14.34 8.17 -17.93
C ASP A 80 -15.34 7.27 -18.69
N ASP A 81 -14.82 6.37 -19.52
CA ASP A 81 -15.57 5.39 -20.33
C ASP A 81 -16.30 4.34 -19.49
N LEU A 82 -15.93 4.21 -18.21
CA LEU A 82 -16.61 3.37 -17.24
C LEU A 82 -17.60 4.18 -16.39
N GLY A 83 -17.65 5.52 -16.49
CA GLY A 83 -18.51 6.36 -15.66
C GLY A 83 -17.94 6.62 -14.26
N ARG A 84 -16.62 6.54 -14.11
CA ARG A 84 -15.89 6.94 -12.89
C ARG A 84 -15.46 8.40 -12.99
N ASP A 85 -15.44 9.10 -11.86
CA ASP A 85 -14.97 10.48 -11.80
C ASP A 85 -13.45 10.54 -12.08
N ILE A 86 -13.06 11.35 -13.06
CA ILE A 86 -11.65 11.54 -13.46
C ILE A 86 -10.82 12.09 -12.29
N LEU A 87 -11.42 12.88 -11.39
CA LEU A 87 -10.73 13.43 -10.22
C LEU A 87 -10.41 12.37 -9.16
N LYS A 88 -11.19 11.28 -9.13
CA LYS A 88 -11.06 10.19 -8.15
C LYS A 88 -10.18 9.06 -8.65
N SER A 89 -10.07 8.90 -9.97
CA SER A 89 -9.32 7.81 -10.62
C SER A 89 -7.79 7.89 -10.47
N PHE A 90 -7.24 8.79 -9.65
CA PHE A 90 -5.79 8.98 -9.44
C PHE A 90 -5.45 8.84 -7.95
#